data_AF-A0A950SCB0-F1
#
_entry.id   AF-A0A950SCB0-F1
#
_cell.length_a   1.000
_cell.length_b   1.000
_cell.length_c   1.000
_cell.angle_alpha   90.00
_cell.angle_beta   90.00
_cell.angle_gamma   90.00
#
_symmetry.space_group_name_H-M   'P 1'
#
loop_
_entity.id
_entity.type
_entity.pdbx_description
1 polymer ?
#
loop_
_entity_poly.entity_id
_entity_poly.type
_entity_poly.pdbx_seq_one_letter_code
_entity_poly.pdbx_strand_id
1 'polypeptide(L)'
;MTEIQDTNVKIFITIALSFMKGIVRLHTARYAAGHLSLAHYEAAHADLEAALAETPQSQGQLAVTLRKVTKDQIRALDYVRHISELVYATTLFDTFLTDATRFLFLLQPKSVGKNSAVSLEILLSSNSKSEAITDAVNRKVRELGHASFAARIDTLRQTFGLKIQSSPNVLNIFNHYTTIRNVVIHDQAFYDISLTDAGLIAVERNSDVTPVEHDDVRSAISAYTVVAHSIAEAVFMDVLHGERDKEAHRRMDSFRKYASKQEAEILKPH
;
A
#
# COMPACT_ATOMS: atom_id res chain seq x y z
N MET A 1 -24.57 -25.59 -6.91
CA MET A 1 -23.58 -24.80 -7.69
C MET A 1 -23.60 -23.32 -7.33
N THR A 2 -24.77 -22.72 -7.08
CA THR A 2 -24.92 -21.31 -6.67
C THR A 2 -24.23 -20.97 -5.33
N GLU A 3 -24.35 -21.82 -4.31
CA GLU A 3 -23.79 -21.54 -2.97
C GLU A 3 -22.25 -21.45 -2.93
N ILE A 4 -21.55 -22.27 -3.72
CA ILE A 4 -20.08 -22.24 -3.83
C ILE A 4 -19.64 -20.97 -4.58
N GLN A 5 -20.37 -20.58 -5.62
CA GLN A 5 -20.10 -19.36 -6.37
C GLN A 5 -20.30 -18.12 -5.48
N ASP A 6 -21.36 -18.07 -4.69
CA ASP A 6 -21.64 -16.99 -3.74
C ASP A 6 -20.55 -16.88 -2.66
N THR A 7 -20.01 -18.02 -2.21
CA THR A 7 -18.91 -18.06 -1.23
C THR A 7 -17.61 -17.50 -1.81
N ASN A 8 -17.25 -17.90 -3.03
CA ASN A 8 -16.04 -17.41 -3.70
C ASN A 8 -16.11 -15.91 -3.99
N VAL A 9 -17.29 -15.42 -4.41
CA VAL A 9 -17.53 -13.98 -4.59
C VAL A 9 -17.34 -13.21 -3.28
N LYS A 10 -17.94 -13.69 -2.17
CA LYS A 10 -17.78 -13.05 -0.85
C LYS A 10 -16.32 -13.01 -0.39
N ILE A 11 -15.57 -14.10 -0.58
CA ILE A 11 -14.15 -14.17 -0.22
C ILE A 11 -13.37 -13.11 -1.01
N PHE A 12 -13.53 -13.06 -2.33
CA PHE A 12 -12.77 -12.13 -3.16
C PHE A 12 -13.14 -10.67 -2.89
N ILE A 13 -14.43 -10.37 -2.69
CA ILE A 13 -14.88 -9.03 -2.27
C ILE A 13 -14.20 -8.64 -0.94
N THR A 14 -14.03 -9.58 -0.01
CA THR A 14 -13.35 -9.31 1.26
C THR A 14 -11.88 -8.94 1.05
N ILE A 15 -11.17 -9.59 0.12
CA ILE A 15 -9.79 -9.27 -0.24
C ILE A 15 -9.72 -7.84 -0.80
N ALA A 16 -10.54 -7.53 -1.81
CA ALA A 16 -10.57 -6.21 -2.44
C ALA A 16 -10.96 -5.09 -1.45
N LEU A 17 -11.95 -5.32 -0.60
CA LEU A 17 -12.37 -4.36 0.42
C LEU A 17 -11.30 -4.15 1.50
N SER A 18 -10.52 -5.17 1.84
CA SER A 18 -9.44 -5.04 2.82
C SER A 18 -8.33 -4.13 2.31
N PHE A 19 -7.94 -4.27 1.04
CA PHE A 19 -7.04 -3.33 0.37
C PHE A 19 -7.60 -1.90 0.41
N MET A 20 -8.86 -1.72 0.03
CA MET A 20 -9.49 -0.39 0.01
C MET A 20 -9.58 0.27 1.39
N LYS A 21 -9.90 -0.50 2.43
CA LYS A 21 -9.87 0.00 3.81
C LYS A 21 -8.46 0.43 4.21
N GLY A 22 -7.42 -0.28 3.75
CA GLY A 22 -6.02 0.12 3.91
C GLY A 22 -5.73 1.48 3.27
N ILE A 23 -6.15 1.67 2.01
CA ILE A 23 -5.98 2.95 1.29
C ILE A 23 -6.73 4.09 2.00
N VAL A 24 -7.96 3.87 2.46
CA VAL A 24 -8.72 4.86 3.24
C VAL A 24 -7.99 5.24 4.52
N ARG A 25 -7.47 4.25 5.27
CA ARG A 25 -6.69 4.52 6.49
C ARG A 25 -5.43 5.34 6.19
N LEU A 26 -4.74 5.03 5.08
CA LEU A 26 -3.58 5.80 4.65
C LEU A 26 -3.93 7.25 4.34
N HIS A 27 -5.02 7.51 3.61
CA HIS A 27 -5.49 8.86 3.35
C HIS A 27 -5.92 9.60 4.63
N THR A 28 -6.60 8.93 5.55
CA THR A 28 -6.98 9.52 6.85
C THR A 28 -5.74 9.87 7.67
N ALA A 29 -4.72 9.01 7.68
CA ALA A 29 -3.45 9.28 8.34
C ALA A 29 -2.73 10.49 7.72
N ARG A 30 -2.69 10.57 6.39
CA ARG A 30 -2.14 11.73 5.65
C ARG A 30 -2.88 13.02 5.98
N TYR A 31 -4.21 12.99 6.02
CA TYR A 31 -5.02 14.14 6.38
C TYR A 31 -4.74 14.59 7.82
N ALA A 32 -4.73 13.64 8.78
CA ALA A 32 -4.41 13.94 10.18
C ALA A 32 -3.00 14.53 10.33
N ALA A 33 -2.00 13.98 9.62
CA ALA A 33 -0.65 14.51 9.61
C ALA A 33 -0.60 15.93 9.04
N GLY A 34 -1.28 16.20 7.93
CA GLY A 34 -1.37 17.54 7.35
C GLY A 34 -2.02 18.56 8.29
N HIS A 35 -3.08 18.17 9.00
CA HIS A 35 -3.70 18.99 10.05
C HIS A 35 -2.75 19.32 11.19
N LEU A 36 -1.97 18.34 11.66
CA LEU A 36 -0.95 18.56 12.68
C LEU A 36 0.16 19.50 12.19
N SER A 37 0.60 19.36 10.93
CA SER A 37 1.58 20.27 10.32
C SER A 37 1.04 21.70 10.20
N LEU A 38 -0.22 21.88 9.82
CA LEU A 38 -0.86 23.20 9.73
C LEU A 38 -0.99 23.84 11.12
N ALA A 39 -1.50 23.08 12.10
CA ALA A 39 -1.60 23.54 13.48
C ALA A 39 -0.23 23.94 14.06
N HIS A 40 0.83 23.22 13.70
CA HIS A 40 2.20 23.58 14.05
C HIS A 40 2.64 24.92 13.41
N TYR A 41 2.37 25.10 12.12
CA TYR A 41 2.69 26.34 11.40
C TYR A 41 1.92 27.55 11.95
N GLU A 42 0.61 27.39 12.21
CA GLU A 42 -0.23 28.42 12.81
C GLU A 42 0.22 28.74 14.23
N ALA A 43 0.57 27.74 15.05
CA ALA A 43 1.11 27.99 16.39
C ALA A 43 2.49 28.66 16.37
N ALA A 44 3.30 28.44 15.32
CA ALA A 44 4.56 29.15 15.15
C ALA A 44 4.36 30.62 14.74
N HIS A 45 3.27 30.95 14.03
CA HIS A 45 2.96 32.30 13.53
C HIS A 45 2.06 33.14 14.43
N ALA A 46 1.01 32.56 15.02
CA ALA A 46 0.10 33.24 15.97
C ALA A 46 0.87 33.80 17.17
N ASP A 47 1.98 33.15 17.50
CA ASP A 47 2.86 33.52 18.59
C ASP A 47 3.92 34.58 18.17
N LEU A 48 4.07 34.89 16.87
CA LEU A 48 4.81 36.05 16.38
C LEU A 48 3.97 37.32 16.54
N GLU A 49 2.66 37.24 16.26
CA GLU A 49 1.70 38.33 16.52
C GLU A 49 1.44 38.51 18.02
N ALA A 50 1.34 37.43 18.81
CA ALA A 50 1.22 37.52 20.26
C ALA A 50 2.54 37.88 20.96
N ALA A 51 3.72 37.57 20.41
CA ALA A 51 4.99 38.08 20.93
C ALA A 51 5.17 39.59 20.69
N LEU A 52 4.41 40.18 19.76
CA LEU A 52 4.31 41.63 19.56
C LEU A 52 3.24 42.28 20.47
N ALA A 53 2.42 41.50 21.18
CA ALA A 53 1.33 41.98 22.04
C ALA A 53 1.39 41.30 23.42
N GLU A 54 1.96 41.98 24.41
CA GLU A 54 2.33 41.44 25.72
C GLU A 54 1.26 40.60 26.49
N THR A 55 1.77 39.51 27.11
CA THR A 55 1.37 38.77 28.35
C THR A 55 0.41 37.55 28.36
N PRO A 56 0.68 36.56 29.27
CA PRO A 56 0.53 35.10 29.05
C PRO A 56 -0.47 34.43 30.02
N GLN A 57 -0.91 33.17 29.85
CA GLN A 57 -0.33 32.06 30.64
C GLN A 57 -0.79 30.64 30.25
N SER A 58 -1.80 30.44 29.38
CA SER A 58 -2.31 29.08 29.09
C SER A 58 -2.10 28.60 27.65
N GLN A 59 -1.91 29.51 26.68
CA GLN A 59 -1.56 29.16 25.30
C GLN A 59 -0.03 29.05 25.08
N GLY A 60 0.75 29.56 26.04
CA GLY A 60 2.20 29.68 25.93
C GLY A 60 2.97 28.37 25.96
N GLN A 61 2.54 27.31 26.66
CA GLN A 61 3.37 26.10 26.77
C GLN A 61 3.41 25.26 25.48
N LEU A 62 2.28 25.09 24.80
CA LEU A 62 2.24 24.38 23.53
C LEU A 62 2.98 25.20 22.47
N ALA A 63 2.71 26.50 22.38
CA ALA A 63 3.37 27.38 21.41
C ALA A 63 4.89 27.51 21.68
N VAL A 64 5.33 27.64 22.94
CA VAL A 64 6.75 27.60 23.33
C VAL A 64 7.40 26.25 22.99
N THR A 65 6.68 25.14 23.12
CA THR A 65 7.20 23.82 22.74
C THR A 65 7.29 23.66 21.22
N LEU A 66 6.30 24.16 20.48
CA LEU A 66 6.30 24.15 19.01
C LEU A 66 7.37 25.10 18.42
N ARG A 67 7.67 26.24 19.06
CA ARG A 67 8.79 27.14 18.68
C ARG A 67 10.17 26.47 18.77
N LYS A 68 10.34 25.45 19.61
CA LYS A 68 11.61 24.72 19.75
C LYS A 68 11.86 23.77 18.57
N VAL A 69 10.85 23.56 17.71
CA VAL A 69 10.98 22.70 16.55
C VAL A 69 11.67 23.47 15.42
N THR A 70 12.81 22.97 14.96
CA THR A 70 13.57 23.59 13.87
C THR A 70 13.04 23.18 12.50
N LYS A 71 13.34 23.96 11.47
CA LYS A 71 13.01 23.59 10.07
C LYS A 71 13.59 22.23 9.67
N ASP A 72 14.76 21.88 10.19
CA ASP A 72 15.40 20.61 9.88
C ASP A 72 14.72 19.42 10.59
N GLN A 73 14.18 19.64 11.80
CA GLN A 73 13.32 18.65 12.46
C GLN A 73 12.01 18.42 11.71
N ILE A 74 11.39 19.48 11.17
CA ILE A 74 10.19 19.37 10.32
C ILE A 74 10.51 18.57 9.05
N ARG A 75 11.62 18.88 8.37
CA ARG A 75 12.06 18.14 7.18
C ARG A 75 12.34 16.67 7.47
N ALA A 76 12.99 16.37 8.58
CA ALA A 76 13.24 14.99 9.01
C ALA A 76 11.93 14.24 9.28
N LEU A 77 10.97 14.88 9.95
CA LEU A 77 9.64 14.31 10.18
C LEU A 77 8.88 14.07 8.87
N ASP A 78 8.88 15.04 7.95
CA ASP A 78 8.25 14.89 6.63
C ASP A 78 8.85 13.74 5.84
N TYR A 79 10.18 13.60 5.86
CA TYR A 79 10.89 12.49 5.22
C TYR A 79 10.48 11.13 5.82
N VAL A 80 10.55 10.99 7.15
CA VAL A 80 10.13 9.77 7.86
C VAL A 80 8.68 9.43 7.56
N ARG A 81 7.81 10.45 7.49
CA ARG A 81 6.41 10.28 7.11
C ARG A 81 6.28 9.75 5.69
N HIS A 82 6.87 10.40 4.69
CA HIS A 82 6.74 9.99 3.28
C HIS A 82 7.21 8.56 3.06
N ILE A 83 8.32 8.18 3.69
CA ILE A 83 8.82 6.81 3.65
C ILE A 83 7.85 5.83 4.31
N SER A 84 7.36 6.16 5.50
CA SER A 84 6.42 5.29 6.21
C SER A 84 5.16 5.07 5.38
N GLU A 85 4.66 6.12 4.73
CA GLU A 85 3.51 6.06 3.82
C GLU A 85 3.82 5.21 2.58
N LEU A 86 4.99 5.37 1.97
CA LEU A 86 5.41 4.59 0.80
C LEU A 86 5.56 3.10 1.13
N VAL A 87 6.22 2.78 2.23
CA VAL A 87 6.40 1.40 2.72
C VAL A 87 5.04 0.78 3.04
N TYR A 88 4.16 1.53 3.69
CA TYR A 88 2.80 1.07 4.00
C TYR A 88 1.99 0.81 2.72
N ALA A 89 1.98 1.74 1.77
CA ALA A 89 1.28 1.59 0.49
C ALA A 89 1.80 0.38 -0.30
N THR A 90 3.11 0.21 -0.36
CA THR A 90 3.76 -0.95 -1.01
C THR A 90 3.34 -2.26 -0.35
N THR A 91 3.31 -2.29 0.99
CA THR A 91 2.93 -3.49 1.75
C THR A 91 1.45 -3.83 1.57
N LEU A 92 0.57 -2.81 1.51
CA LEU A 92 -0.86 -3.03 1.23
C LEU A 92 -1.06 -3.67 -0.15
N PHE A 93 -0.37 -3.16 -1.17
CA PHE A 93 -0.46 -3.71 -2.52
C PHE A 93 0.14 -5.12 -2.63
N ASP A 94 1.29 -5.35 -1.99
CA ASP A 94 1.93 -6.66 -1.91
C ASP A 94 1.00 -7.71 -1.26
N THR A 95 0.36 -7.33 -0.15
CA THR A 95 -0.62 -8.17 0.54
C THR A 95 -1.81 -8.49 -0.38
N PHE A 96 -2.38 -7.46 -1.02
CA PHE A 96 -3.48 -7.65 -1.98
C PHE A 96 -3.12 -8.61 -3.12
N LEU A 97 -1.96 -8.42 -3.74
CA LEU A 97 -1.49 -9.31 -4.81
C LEU A 97 -1.30 -10.73 -4.31
N THR A 98 -0.77 -10.91 -3.11
CA THR A 98 -0.53 -12.23 -2.48
C THR A 98 -1.86 -12.95 -2.26
N ASP A 99 -2.83 -12.25 -1.66
CA ASP A 99 -4.15 -12.82 -1.37
C ASP A 99 -4.94 -13.11 -2.64
N ALA A 100 -4.92 -12.20 -3.62
CA ALA A 100 -5.56 -12.42 -4.92
C ALA A 100 -4.96 -13.61 -5.67
N THR A 101 -3.63 -13.72 -5.67
CA THR A 101 -2.92 -14.85 -6.29
C THR A 101 -3.26 -16.17 -5.59
N ARG A 102 -3.26 -16.18 -4.25
CA ARG A 102 -3.64 -17.34 -3.45
C ARG A 102 -5.08 -17.76 -3.72
N PHE A 103 -6.00 -16.81 -3.75
CA PHE A 103 -7.40 -17.04 -4.07
C PHE A 103 -7.57 -17.72 -5.43
N LEU A 104 -6.91 -17.21 -6.47
CA LEU A 104 -7.01 -17.76 -7.82
C LEU A 104 -6.43 -19.18 -7.93
N PHE A 105 -5.30 -19.45 -7.28
CA PHE A 105 -4.73 -20.80 -7.25
C PHE A 105 -5.59 -21.79 -6.46
N LEU A 106 -6.22 -21.36 -5.35
CA LEU A 106 -7.14 -22.22 -4.61
C LEU A 106 -8.42 -22.51 -5.42
N LEU A 107 -8.87 -21.56 -6.23
CA LEU A 107 -10.02 -21.74 -7.12
C LEU A 107 -9.69 -22.70 -8.29
N GLN A 108 -8.47 -22.62 -8.83
CA GLN A 108 -8.00 -23.50 -9.89
C GLN A 108 -6.63 -24.14 -9.56
N PRO A 109 -6.58 -25.16 -8.67
CA PRO A 109 -5.32 -25.75 -8.21
C PRO A 109 -4.46 -26.35 -9.32
N LYS A 110 -5.07 -26.75 -10.45
CA LYS A 110 -4.36 -27.26 -11.63
C LYS A 110 -3.41 -26.22 -12.25
N SER A 111 -3.65 -24.93 -11.99
CA SER A 111 -2.86 -23.82 -12.54
C SER A 111 -1.53 -23.59 -11.82
N VAL A 112 -1.31 -24.19 -10.65
CA VAL A 112 -0.02 -24.11 -9.91
C VAL A 112 1.17 -24.57 -10.77
N GLY A 113 0.90 -25.40 -11.77
CA GLY A 113 1.84 -25.83 -12.80
C GLY A 113 2.35 -27.24 -12.54
N LYS A 114 2.73 -27.93 -13.62
CA LYS A 114 3.27 -29.31 -13.56
C LYS A 114 4.64 -29.40 -12.86
N ASN A 115 5.34 -28.26 -12.74
CA ASN A 115 6.68 -28.18 -12.17
C ASN A 115 6.69 -27.92 -10.65
N SER A 116 5.55 -27.61 -10.03
CA SER A 116 5.46 -27.60 -8.57
C SER A 116 5.31 -29.04 -8.08
N ALA A 117 6.44 -29.73 -7.96
CA ALA A 117 6.49 -31.04 -7.34
C ALA A 117 6.05 -30.90 -5.87
N VAL A 118 4.87 -31.44 -5.54
CA VAL A 118 4.47 -31.62 -4.15
C VAL A 118 5.34 -32.74 -3.61
N SER A 119 6.19 -32.46 -2.62
CA SER A 119 7.05 -33.50 -2.05
C SER A 119 6.18 -34.61 -1.44
N LEU A 120 6.63 -35.86 -1.57
CA LEU A 120 5.92 -37.01 -1.00
C LEU A 120 5.72 -36.84 0.51
N GLU A 121 6.66 -36.20 1.19
CA GLU A 121 6.57 -35.83 2.60
C GLU A 121 5.29 -35.03 2.91
N ILE A 122 4.96 -33.98 2.14
CA ILE A 122 3.73 -33.19 2.35
C ILE A 122 2.49 -34.07 2.18
N LEU A 123 2.49 -34.96 1.18
CA LEU A 123 1.36 -35.85 0.92
C LEU A 123 1.14 -36.84 2.06
N LEU A 124 2.23 -37.31 2.69
CA LEU A 124 2.17 -38.23 3.82
C LEU A 124 1.88 -37.53 5.15
N SER A 125 2.29 -36.26 5.30
CA SER A 125 2.07 -35.48 6.53
C SER A 125 0.72 -34.73 6.54
N SER A 126 0.07 -34.57 5.39
CA SER A 126 -1.21 -33.87 5.28
C SER A 126 -2.37 -34.74 5.78
N ASN A 127 -3.24 -34.18 6.61
CA ASN A 127 -4.44 -34.86 7.12
C ASN A 127 -5.55 -34.93 6.07
N SER A 128 -5.44 -34.13 4.99
CA SER A 128 -6.41 -34.13 3.91
C SER A 128 -5.80 -33.68 2.58
N LYS A 129 -6.49 -34.04 1.48
CA LYS A 129 -6.17 -33.51 0.15
C LYS A 129 -6.24 -31.98 0.09
N SER A 130 -7.17 -31.37 0.82
CA SER A 130 -7.34 -29.92 0.84
C SER A 130 -6.14 -29.23 1.49
N GLU A 131 -5.59 -29.83 2.55
CA GLU A 131 -4.38 -29.36 3.23
C GLU A 131 -3.17 -29.43 2.29
N ALA A 132 -2.96 -30.58 1.64
CA ALA A 132 -1.87 -30.75 0.67
C ALA A 132 -1.94 -29.74 -0.49
N ILE A 133 -3.14 -29.47 -1.02
CA ILE A 133 -3.35 -28.44 -2.05
C ILE A 133 -3.03 -27.05 -1.50
N THR A 134 -3.52 -26.73 -0.30
CA THR A 134 -3.30 -25.42 0.31
C THR A 134 -1.81 -25.15 0.53
N ASP A 135 -1.06 -26.16 0.98
CA ASP A 135 0.39 -26.05 1.16
C ASP A 135 1.13 -25.88 -0.15
N ALA A 136 0.76 -26.62 -1.19
CA ALA A 136 1.32 -26.46 -2.52
C ALA A 136 1.07 -25.04 -3.07
N VAL A 137 -0.15 -24.52 -2.90
CA VAL A 137 -0.49 -23.14 -3.28
C VAL A 137 0.30 -22.13 -2.47
N ASN A 138 0.41 -22.30 -1.15
CA ASN A 138 1.15 -21.38 -0.28
C ASN A 138 2.63 -21.30 -0.67
N ARG A 139 3.25 -22.43 -0.99
CA ARG A 139 4.63 -22.46 -1.51
C ARG A 139 4.75 -21.70 -2.82
N LYS A 140 3.82 -21.93 -3.75
CA LYS A 140 3.83 -21.23 -5.04
C LYS A 140 3.64 -19.72 -4.90
N VAL A 141 2.70 -19.31 -4.06
CA VAL A 141 2.45 -17.90 -3.76
C VAL A 141 3.69 -17.26 -3.13
N ARG A 142 4.37 -17.96 -2.22
CA ARG A 142 5.63 -17.50 -1.63
C ARG A 142 6.75 -17.35 -2.67
N GLU A 143 6.92 -18.32 -3.57
CA GLU A 143 7.86 -18.21 -4.69
C GLU A 143 7.59 -16.95 -5.53
N LEU A 144 6.33 -16.72 -5.88
CA LEU A 144 5.92 -15.53 -6.63
C LEU A 144 6.08 -14.23 -5.83
N GLY A 145 5.99 -14.29 -4.50
CA GLY A 145 6.25 -13.15 -3.62
C GLY A 145 7.69 -12.61 -3.70
N HIS A 146 8.63 -13.42 -4.18
CA HIS A 146 10.01 -12.97 -4.45
C HIS A 146 10.18 -12.31 -5.83
N ALA A 147 9.17 -12.39 -6.70
CA ALA A 147 9.20 -11.76 -8.02
C ALA A 147 8.75 -10.29 -7.96
N SER A 148 9.13 -9.50 -8.97
CA SER A 148 8.65 -8.13 -9.10
C SER A 148 7.13 -8.06 -9.26
N PHE A 149 6.51 -6.94 -8.90
CA PHE A 149 5.06 -6.76 -9.09
C PHE A 149 4.65 -6.97 -10.55
N ALA A 150 5.44 -6.46 -11.50
CA ALA A 150 5.21 -6.69 -12.92
C ALA A 150 5.16 -8.19 -13.27
N ALA A 151 6.16 -8.96 -12.82
CA ALA A 151 6.22 -10.40 -13.08
C ALA A 151 5.04 -11.17 -12.43
N ARG A 152 4.61 -10.74 -11.24
CA ARG A 152 3.44 -11.33 -10.57
C ARG A 152 2.15 -11.05 -11.33
N ILE A 153 1.96 -9.82 -11.80
CA ILE A 153 0.80 -9.43 -12.61
C ILE A 153 0.79 -10.21 -13.93
N ASP A 154 1.94 -10.31 -14.60
CA ASP A 154 2.05 -11.10 -15.83
C ASP A 154 1.79 -12.59 -15.60
N THR A 155 2.21 -13.13 -14.46
CA THR A 155 1.85 -14.49 -14.05
C THR A 155 0.33 -14.64 -13.94
N LEU A 156 -0.37 -13.68 -13.33
CA LEU A 156 -1.84 -13.72 -13.22
C LEU A 156 -2.51 -13.66 -14.60
N ARG A 157 -2.02 -12.81 -15.50
CA ARG A 157 -2.50 -12.69 -16.88
C ARG A 157 -2.33 -13.99 -17.66
N GLN A 158 -1.13 -14.57 -17.61
CA GLN A 158 -0.80 -15.77 -18.39
C GLN A 158 -1.46 -17.03 -17.82
N THR A 159 -1.52 -17.15 -16.49
CA THR A 159 -1.96 -18.39 -15.82
C THR A 159 -3.49 -18.48 -15.73
N PHE A 160 -4.17 -17.35 -15.54
CA PHE A 160 -5.63 -17.31 -15.35
C PHE A 160 -6.37 -16.59 -16.49
N GLY A 161 -5.65 -16.11 -17.51
CA GLY A 161 -6.25 -15.43 -18.66
C GLY A 161 -6.82 -14.04 -18.36
N LEU A 162 -6.38 -13.41 -17.27
CA LEU A 162 -6.92 -12.11 -16.82
C LEU A 162 -6.57 -10.99 -17.79
N LYS A 163 -7.56 -10.19 -18.17
CA LYS A 163 -7.38 -9.02 -19.04
C LYS A 163 -7.00 -7.77 -18.25
N ILE A 164 -5.86 -7.83 -17.58
CA ILE A 164 -5.33 -6.69 -16.82
C ILE A 164 -4.61 -5.74 -17.78
N GLN A 165 -5.08 -4.50 -17.87
CA GLN A 165 -4.40 -3.43 -18.61
C GLN A 165 -3.44 -2.70 -17.66
N SER A 166 -2.16 -2.65 -18.02
CA SER A 166 -1.17 -1.85 -17.31
C SER A 166 -0.43 -1.01 -18.34
N SER A 167 -0.49 0.32 -18.20
CA SER A 167 0.29 1.20 -19.06
C SER A 167 1.79 1.05 -18.74
N PRO A 168 2.69 1.30 -19.71
CA PRO A 168 4.14 1.29 -19.45
C PRO A 168 4.56 2.22 -18.30
N ASN A 169 3.85 3.34 -18.13
CA ASN A 169 4.09 4.28 -17.04
C ASN A 169 3.87 3.62 -15.65
N VAL A 170 2.79 2.86 -15.50
CA VAL A 170 2.48 2.14 -14.26
C VAL A 170 3.54 1.08 -13.93
N LEU A 171 4.04 0.37 -14.93
CA LEU A 171 5.12 -0.62 -14.74
C LEU A 171 6.43 0.04 -14.29
N ASN A 172 6.76 1.20 -14.87
CA ASN A 172 7.92 1.97 -14.45
C ASN A 172 7.78 2.44 -12.99
N ILE A 173 6.60 2.93 -12.61
CA ILE A 173 6.28 3.33 -11.24
C ILE A 173 6.49 2.17 -10.25
N PHE A 174 6.09 0.94 -10.60
CA PHE A 174 6.31 -0.22 -9.74
C PHE A 174 7.78 -0.53 -9.54
N ASN A 175 8.56 -0.58 -10.61
CA ASN A 175 9.99 -0.86 -10.52
C ASN A 175 10.71 0.23 -9.71
N HIS A 176 10.32 1.48 -9.89
CA HIS A 176 10.88 2.61 -9.17
C HIS A 176 10.61 2.53 -7.67
N TYR A 177 9.35 2.44 -7.24
CA TYR A 177 9.01 2.46 -5.82
C TYR A 177 9.31 1.17 -5.07
N THR A 178 9.34 0.02 -5.74
CA THR A 178 9.88 -1.21 -5.14
C THR A 178 11.38 -1.07 -4.85
N THR A 179 12.13 -0.45 -5.77
CA THR A 179 13.56 -0.17 -5.56
C THR A 179 13.76 0.79 -4.39
N ILE A 180 13.04 1.91 -4.37
CA ILE A 180 13.11 2.89 -3.25
C ILE A 180 12.77 2.23 -1.92
N ARG A 181 11.68 1.45 -1.86
CA ARG A 181 11.27 0.73 -0.63
C ARG A 181 12.38 -0.21 -0.15
N ASN A 182 13.06 -0.91 -1.06
CA ASN A 182 14.14 -1.82 -0.68
C ASN A 182 15.36 -1.06 -0.16
N VAL A 183 15.78 0.00 -0.85
CA VAL A 183 16.87 0.87 -0.39
C VAL A 183 16.57 1.40 1.01
N VAL A 184 15.40 2.00 1.19
CA VAL A 184 14.98 2.63 2.45
C VAL A 184 14.87 1.64 3.61
N ILE A 185 14.48 0.39 3.37
CA ILE A 185 14.37 -0.61 4.45
C ILE A 185 15.75 -1.17 4.84
N HIS A 186 16.68 -1.24 3.90
CA HIS A 186 18.03 -1.72 4.15
C HIS A 186 18.96 -0.62 4.69
N ASP A 187 18.71 0.64 4.32
CA ASP A 187 19.35 1.82 4.87
C ASP A 187 18.65 2.23 6.18
N GLN A 188 18.92 1.49 7.26
CA GLN A 188 18.37 1.79 8.58
C GLN A 188 18.87 3.15 9.10
N ALA A 189 17.92 4.06 9.37
CA ALA A 189 18.05 5.36 10.05
C ALA A 189 18.94 6.42 9.37
N PHE A 190 18.37 7.08 8.35
CA PHE A 190 18.88 8.31 7.75
C PHE A 190 18.85 9.53 8.68
N TYR A 191 17.92 9.54 9.63
CA TYR A 191 17.84 10.52 10.69
C TYR A 191 17.84 9.79 12.03
N ASP A 192 18.86 10.05 12.84
CA ASP A 192 18.84 9.66 14.25
C ASP A 192 18.14 10.78 15.02
N ILE A 193 16.97 10.46 15.56
CA ILE A 193 16.17 11.39 16.37
C ILE A 193 16.36 10.97 17.82
N SER A 194 17.16 11.74 18.54
CA SER A 194 17.47 11.49 19.95
C SER A 194 17.07 12.67 20.83
N LEU A 195 17.05 12.46 22.14
CA LEU A 195 16.91 13.53 23.12
C LEU A 195 18.30 13.84 23.68
N THR A 196 18.69 15.11 23.65
CA THR A 196 19.90 15.57 24.33
C THR A 196 19.72 15.52 25.83
N ASP A 197 20.82 15.62 26.58
CA ASP A 197 20.81 15.69 28.06
C ASP A 197 19.97 16.87 28.61
N ALA A 198 19.70 17.89 27.78
CA ALA A 198 18.84 19.02 28.09
C ALA A 198 17.35 18.78 27.75
N GLY A 199 16.98 17.58 27.28
CA GLY A 199 15.63 17.24 26.85
C GLY A 199 15.23 17.89 25.52
N LEU A 200 16.19 18.31 24.69
CA LEU A 200 15.93 18.86 23.36
C LEU A 200 16.03 17.76 22.30
N ILE A 201 15.26 17.88 21.22
CA ILE A 201 15.34 16.93 20.09
C ILE A 201 16.63 17.22 19.31
N ALA A 202 17.53 16.24 19.25
CA ALA A 202 18.66 16.23 18.32
C ALA A 202 18.27 15.42 17.08
N VAL A 203 18.68 15.91 15.91
CA VAL A 203 18.49 15.24 14.62
C VAL A 203 19.83 15.19 13.94
N GLU A 204 20.39 13.98 13.83
CA GLU A 204 21.62 13.74 13.07
C GLU A 204 21.29 13.05 11.75
N ARG A 205 21.85 13.55 10.65
CA ARG A 205 21.64 12.97 9.32
C ARG A 205 22.79 12.00 9.00
N ASN A 206 22.46 10.72 8.87
CA ASN A 206 23.39 9.71 8.38
C ASN A 206 23.27 9.60 6.85
N SER A 207 24.32 9.99 6.13
CA SER A 207 24.57 9.75 4.68
C SER A 207 23.64 10.43 3.65
N ASP A 208 23.93 10.19 2.36
CA ASP A 208 23.16 10.66 1.21
C ASP A 208 21.81 9.94 1.14
N VAL A 209 20.77 10.69 1.51
CA VAL A 209 19.40 10.22 1.62
C VAL A 209 18.78 10.08 0.23
N THR A 210 18.16 8.93 -0.07
CA THR A 210 17.31 8.82 -1.27
C THR A 210 16.10 9.74 -1.09
N PRO A 211 15.95 10.82 -1.88
CA PRO A 211 14.84 11.73 -1.71
C PRO A 211 13.52 11.03 -2.00
N VAL A 212 12.57 11.13 -1.06
CA VAL A 212 11.19 10.68 -1.24
C VAL A 212 10.28 11.85 -0.92
N GLU A 213 9.59 12.35 -1.93
CA GLU A 213 8.71 13.50 -1.83
C GLU A 213 7.24 13.08 -1.71
N HIS A 214 6.39 14.05 -1.40
CA HIS A 214 4.95 13.84 -1.31
C HIS A 214 4.36 13.29 -2.63
N ASP A 215 4.89 13.78 -3.75
CA ASP A 215 4.45 13.39 -5.09
C ASP A 215 4.84 11.96 -5.42
N ASP A 216 5.93 11.44 -4.83
CA ASP A 216 6.30 10.04 -4.95
C ASP A 216 5.27 9.13 -4.29
N VAL A 217 4.91 9.45 -3.05
CA VAL A 217 3.90 8.72 -2.30
C VAL A 217 2.55 8.74 -3.01
N ARG A 218 2.14 9.91 -3.53
CA ARG A 218 0.90 10.04 -4.31
C ARG A 218 0.95 9.15 -5.56
N SER A 219 2.02 9.23 -6.34
CA SER A 219 2.18 8.46 -7.57
C SER A 219 2.16 6.95 -7.33
N ALA A 220 2.82 6.49 -6.25
CA ALA A 220 2.80 5.09 -5.83
C ALA A 220 1.38 4.61 -5.48
N ILE A 221 0.68 5.34 -4.61
CA ILE A 221 -0.69 5.00 -4.17
C ILE A 221 -1.64 4.93 -5.35
N SER A 222 -1.58 5.91 -6.25
CA SER A 222 -2.47 5.95 -7.40
C SER A 222 -2.17 4.77 -8.35
N ALA A 223 -0.90 4.46 -8.63
CA ALA A 223 -0.54 3.31 -9.46
C ALA A 223 -0.97 1.98 -8.85
N TYR A 224 -0.73 1.76 -7.55
CA TYR A 224 -1.19 0.57 -6.83
C TYR A 224 -2.72 0.43 -6.87
N THR A 225 -3.44 1.53 -6.69
CA THR A 225 -4.91 1.55 -6.73
C THR A 225 -5.44 1.18 -8.11
N VAL A 226 -4.89 1.77 -9.19
CA VAL A 226 -5.34 1.50 -10.57
C VAL A 226 -5.13 0.03 -10.94
N VAL A 227 -3.99 -0.56 -10.56
CA VAL A 227 -3.72 -1.96 -10.87
C VAL A 227 -4.52 -2.90 -9.98
N ALA A 228 -4.60 -2.63 -8.67
CA ALA A 228 -5.46 -3.42 -7.79
C ALA A 228 -6.91 -3.41 -8.28
N HIS A 229 -7.35 -2.26 -8.80
CA HIS A 229 -8.65 -2.14 -9.45
C HIS A 229 -8.79 -3.05 -10.66
N SER A 230 -7.86 -2.94 -11.60
CA SER A 230 -7.86 -3.73 -12.84
C SER A 230 -7.82 -5.23 -12.57
N ILE A 231 -7.07 -5.66 -11.54
CA ILE A 231 -7.04 -7.06 -11.09
C ILE A 231 -8.40 -7.46 -10.52
N ALA A 232 -8.96 -6.67 -9.62
CA ALA A 232 -10.24 -6.99 -9.00
C ALA A 232 -11.37 -7.09 -10.03
N GLU A 233 -11.41 -6.15 -10.98
CA GLU A 233 -12.36 -6.17 -12.10
C GLU A 233 -12.16 -7.42 -12.98
N ALA A 234 -10.93 -7.73 -13.39
CA ALA A 234 -10.64 -8.90 -14.21
C ALA A 234 -11.02 -10.21 -13.49
N VAL A 235 -10.71 -10.36 -12.20
CA VAL A 235 -11.13 -11.56 -11.44
C VAL A 235 -12.64 -11.64 -11.34
N PHE A 236 -13.32 -10.52 -11.11
CA PHE A 236 -14.77 -10.51 -10.97
C PHE A 236 -15.48 -10.86 -12.28
N MET A 237 -15.01 -10.32 -13.41
CA MET A 237 -15.61 -10.53 -14.73
C MET A 237 -15.18 -11.84 -15.37
N ASP A 238 -13.87 -12.10 -15.44
CA ASP A 238 -13.30 -13.22 -16.20
C ASP A 238 -13.37 -14.55 -15.42
N VAL A 239 -13.26 -14.52 -14.09
CA VAL A 239 -13.14 -15.74 -13.25
C VAL A 239 -14.41 -16.06 -12.48
N LEU A 240 -15.03 -15.05 -11.85
CA LEU A 240 -16.21 -15.27 -11.01
C LEU A 240 -17.53 -15.19 -11.79
N HIS A 241 -17.48 -14.79 -13.07
CA HIS A 241 -18.63 -14.60 -13.95
C HIS A 241 -19.71 -13.71 -13.31
N GLY A 242 -19.28 -12.59 -12.74
CA GLY A 242 -20.09 -11.72 -11.88
C GLY A 242 -21.33 -11.09 -12.52
N GLU A 243 -21.57 -11.25 -13.83
CA GLU A 243 -22.74 -10.73 -14.56
C GLU A 243 -24.09 -11.13 -13.94
N ARG A 244 -24.12 -12.17 -13.10
CA ARG A 244 -25.34 -12.66 -12.43
C ARG A 244 -25.63 -12.00 -11.07
N ASP A 245 -24.69 -11.27 -10.48
CA ASP A 245 -24.85 -10.64 -9.15
C ASP A 245 -24.89 -9.11 -9.24
N LYS A 246 -26.11 -8.57 -9.18
CA LYS A 246 -26.41 -7.13 -9.26
C LYS A 246 -25.83 -6.33 -8.07
N GLU A 247 -25.72 -6.93 -6.90
CA GLU A 247 -25.22 -6.25 -5.70
C GLU A 247 -23.68 -6.15 -5.74
N ALA A 248 -23.02 -7.22 -6.19
CA ALA A 248 -21.59 -7.19 -6.41
C ALA A 248 -21.18 -6.22 -7.53
N HIS A 249 -21.98 -6.10 -8.60
CA HIS A 249 -21.82 -5.06 -9.62
C HIS A 249 -21.86 -3.64 -9.04
N ARG A 250 -22.84 -3.32 -8.18
CA ARG A 250 -22.93 -1.99 -7.53
C ARG A 250 -21.71 -1.66 -6.66
N ARG A 251 -21.19 -2.67 -5.96
CA ARG A 251 -19.97 -2.52 -5.13
C ARG A 251 -18.73 -2.28 -6.00
N MET A 252 -18.63 -2.99 -7.13
CA MET A 252 -17.57 -2.78 -8.13
C MET A 252 -17.66 -1.42 -8.80
N ASP A 253 -18.86 -0.92 -9.12
CA ASP A 253 -19.04 0.41 -9.74
C ASP A 253 -18.53 1.56 -8.85
N SER A 254 -18.73 1.46 -7.54
CA SER A 254 -18.23 2.45 -6.58
C SER A 254 -16.70 2.50 -6.58
N PHE A 255 -16.08 1.32 -6.68
CA PHE A 255 -14.64 1.16 -6.76
C PHE A 255 -14.08 1.60 -8.12
N ARG A 256 -14.81 1.36 -9.21
CA ARG A 256 -14.49 1.85 -10.57
C ARG A 256 -14.45 3.36 -10.65
N LYS A 257 -15.46 4.04 -10.10
CA LYS A 257 -15.48 5.51 -10.02
C LYS A 257 -14.28 6.07 -9.27
N TYR A 258 -13.86 5.39 -8.19
CA TYR A 258 -12.67 5.80 -7.43
C TYR A 258 -11.38 5.59 -8.23
N ALA A 259 -11.20 4.43 -8.86
CA ALA A 259 -10.02 4.13 -9.66
C ALA A 259 -9.87 5.04 -10.89
N SER A 260 -10.96 5.32 -11.63
CA SER A 260 -10.93 6.25 -12.77
C SER A 260 -10.56 7.67 -12.35
N LYS A 261 -10.98 8.11 -11.16
CA LYS A 261 -10.56 9.40 -10.60
C LYS A 261 -9.06 9.41 -10.30
N GLN A 262 -8.51 8.33 -9.76
CA GLN A 262 -7.08 8.18 -9.48
C GLN A 262 -6.25 8.13 -10.77
N GLU A 263 -6.68 7.40 -11.78
CA GLU A 263 -5.99 7.33 -13.08
C GLU A 263 -5.92 8.70 -13.78
N ALA A 264 -7.00 9.47 -13.73
CA ALA A 264 -7.02 10.84 -14.24
C ALA A 264 -6.09 11.79 -13.48
N GLU A 265 -5.74 11.49 -12.22
CA GLU A 265 -4.73 12.24 -11.45
C GLU A 265 -3.30 11.85 -11.85
N ILE A 266 -3.04 10.59 -12.20
CA ILE A 266 -1.72 10.11 -12.68
C ILE A 266 -1.38 10.68 -14.06
N LEU A 267 -2.38 10.88 -14.92
CA LEU A 267 -2.18 11.32 -16.31
C LEU A 267 -2.06 12.84 -16.47
N LYS A 268 -2.18 13.63 -15.39
CA LYS A 268 -1.95 15.08 -15.48
C LYS A 268 -0.46 15.31 -15.74
N PRO A 269 -0.09 16.05 -16.80
CA PRO A 269 1.29 16.44 -17.01
C PRO A 269 1.75 17.29 -15.81
N HIS A 270 2.85 16.88 -15.20
CA HIS A 270 3.59 17.65 -14.21
C HIS A 270 4.36 18.79 -14.88
#